data_AF-A0A1D3RLA4-F1
#
_entry.id   AF-A0A1D3RLA4-F1
#
_cell.length_a   1.000
_cell.length_b   1.000
_cell.length_c   1.000
_cell.angle_alpha   90.00
_cell.angle_beta   90.00
_cell.angle_gamma   90.00
#
_symmetry.space_group_name_H-M   'P 1'
#
loop_
_entity.id
_entity.type
_entity.pdbx_description
1 polymer ?
#
loop_
_entity_poly.entity_id
_entity_poly.type
_entity_poly.pdbx_seq_one_letter_code
_entity_poly.pdbx_strand_id
1 'polypeptide(L)'
;MLTIREGGPLSNAGVGNMEGGQELNDTTLFGEHIYLYDILINQYIYDKQLNLTVGETIVALVEIGIFKMGHIRELEQLCDL
;
A
#
# COMPACT_ATOMS: atom_id res chain seq x y z
N MET A 1 -4.50 -5.04 -1.80
CA MET A 1 -3.29 -4.67 -1.02
C MET A 1 -3.09 -5.68 0.12
N LEU A 2 -1.97 -6.40 0.11
CA LEU A 2 -1.62 -7.40 1.14
C LEU A 2 -1.59 -6.80 2.56
N THR A 3 -1.05 -5.59 2.70
CA THR A 3 -0.92 -4.90 3.98
C THR A 3 -2.28 -4.61 4.63
N ILE A 4 -3.29 -4.22 3.85
CA ILE A 4 -4.66 -4.01 4.35
C ILE A 4 -5.25 -5.33 4.86
N ARG A 5 -5.04 -6.44 4.12
CA ARG A 5 -5.51 -7.79 4.51
C ARG A 5 -4.91 -8.23 5.83
N GLU A 6 -3.62 -7.96 6.06
CA GLU A 6 -2.91 -8.36 7.28
C GLU A 6 -3.09 -7.37 8.45
N GLY A 7 -3.55 -6.14 8.21
CA GLY A 7 -3.95 -5.19 9.24
C GLY A 7 -2.81 -4.64 10.13
N GLY A 8 -1.56 -4.76 9.70
CA GLY A 8 -0.37 -4.35 10.49
C GLY A 8 -0.06 -2.85 10.45
N PRO A 9 0.54 -2.26 11.49
CA PRO A 9 0.79 -0.82 11.57
C PRO A 9 1.70 -0.29 10.46
N LEU A 10 1.55 0.99 10.08
CA LEU A 10 2.38 1.65 9.06
C LEU A 10 3.62 2.37 9.61
N SER A 11 3.91 2.23 10.91
CA SER A 11 4.97 2.97 11.61
C SER A 11 6.38 2.75 11.07
N ASN A 12 6.59 1.65 10.33
CA ASN A 12 7.90 1.26 9.81
C ASN A 12 8.11 1.69 8.34
N ALA A 13 7.14 2.36 7.72
CA ALA A 13 7.26 2.85 6.35
C ALA A 13 8.05 4.16 6.29
N GLY A 14 8.94 4.27 5.31
CA GLY A 14 9.77 5.45 5.04
C GLY A 14 9.04 6.52 4.25
N VAL A 15 7.98 7.11 4.79
CA VAL A 15 7.10 8.05 4.06
C VAL A 15 7.68 9.48 3.94
N GLY A 16 8.93 9.70 4.33
CA GLY A 16 9.50 11.05 4.52
C GLY A 16 10.16 11.71 3.31
N ASN A 17 10.44 11.00 2.21
CA ASN A 17 11.10 11.57 1.04
C ASN A 17 10.40 11.18 -0.26
N MET A 18 9.43 11.99 -0.67
CA MET A 18 8.68 11.82 -1.91
C MET A 18 9.29 12.57 -3.11
N GLU A 19 10.42 13.27 -2.94
CA GLU A 19 11.05 14.04 -4.01
C GLU A 19 11.82 13.14 -4.99
N GLY A 20 11.67 13.40 -6.29
CA GLY A 20 12.42 12.71 -7.35
C GLY A 20 11.86 11.36 -7.80
N GLY A 21 10.69 10.95 -7.31
CA GLY A 21 9.97 9.75 -7.74
C GLY A 21 9.20 9.92 -9.05
N GLN A 22 8.66 8.82 -9.57
CA GLN A 22 7.71 8.84 -10.69
C GLN A 22 6.30 9.15 -10.17
N GLU A 23 5.67 10.17 -10.74
CA GLU A 23 4.25 10.45 -10.49
C GLU A 23 3.40 9.49 -11.33
N LEU A 24 2.56 8.70 -10.66
CA LEU A 24 1.64 7.76 -11.29
C LEU A 24 0.21 8.24 -11.06
N ASN A 25 -0.59 8.26 -12.13
CA ASN A 25 -2.01 8.55 -12.00
C ASN A 25 -2.77 7.38 -11.40
N ASP A 26 -3.95 7.68 -10.87
CA ASP A 26 -4.81 6.79 -10.11
C ASP A 26 -5.20 5.55 -10.94
N THR A 27 -5.50 5.75 -12.22
CA THR A 27 -5.86 4.66 -13.15
C THR A 27 -4.69 3.71 -13.36
N THR A 28 -3.46 4.22 -13.39
CA THR A 28 -2.24 3.41 -13.56
C THR A 28 -1.96 2.57 -12.32
N LEU A 29 -2.20 3.13 -11.14
CA LEU A 29 -1.97 2.46 -9.86
C LEU A 29 -3.05 1.43 -9.51
N PHE A 30 -4.32 1.74 -9.78
CA PHE A 30 -5.46 0.98 -9.27
C PHE A 30 -6.32 0.31 -10.35
N GLY A 31 -6.13 0.68 -11.62
CA GLY A 31 -6.89 0.13 -12.75
C GLY A 31 -8.40 0.28 -12.59
N GLU A 32 -9.14 -0.76 -12.95
CA GLU A 32 -10.60 -0.81 -12.90
C GLU A 32 -11.18 -0.86 -11.48
N HIS A 33 -10.32 -1.08 -10.46
CA HIS A 33 -10.75 -1.27 -9.07
C HIS A 33 -10.53 -0.02 -8.20
N ILE A 34 -10.33 1.14 -8.81
CA ILE A 34 -10.06 2.41 -8.11
C ILE A 34 -11.03 2.68 -6.96
N TYR A 35 -12.33 2.52 -7.18
CA TYR A 35 -13.37 2.77 -6.17
C TYR A 35 -13.26 1.81 -4.98
N LEU A 36 -12.91 0.55 -5.23
CA LEU A 36 -12.74 -0.43 -4.17
C LEU A 36 -11.52 -0.07 -3.32
N TYR A 37 -10.41 0.29 -3.96
CA TYR A 37 -9.20 0.70 -3.27
C TYR A 37 -9.39 1.97 -2.46
N ASP A 38 -10.10 2.97 -2.99
CA ASP A 38 -10.42 4.20 -2.29
C ASP A 38 -11.19 3.92 -0.98
N ILE A 39 -12.25 3.11 -1.04
CA ILE A 39 -13.01 2.72 0.15
C ILE A 39 -12.12 1.99 1.17
N LEU A 40 -11.33 1.02 0.71
CA LEU A 40 -10.49 0.21 1.59
C LEU A 40 -9.39 1.04 2.26
N ILE A 41 -8.75 1.95 1.54
CA ILE A 41 -7.68 2.80 2.06
C ILE A 41 -8.25 3.80 3.06
N ASN A 42 -9.36 4.45 2.74
CA ASN A 42 -10.00 5.41 3.66
C ASN A 42 -10.50 4.73 4.94
N GLN A 43 -11.11 3.54 4.81
CA GLN A 43 -11.51 2.74 5.96
C GLN A 43 -10.30 2.36 6.82
N TYR A 44 -9.19 1.96 6.19
CA TYR A 44 -7.97 1.60 6.88
C TYR A 44 -7.37 2.78 7.66
N ILE A 45 -7.31 3.97 7.06
CA ILE A 45 -6.86 5.20 7.71
C ILE A 45 -7.71 5.50 8.94
N TYR A 46 -9.03 5.40 8.78
CA TYR A 46 -9.99 5.64 9.86
C TYR A 46 -9.80 4.62 11.00
N ASP A 47 -9.81 3.32 10.70
CA ASP A 47 -9.73 2.27 11.72
C ASP A 47 -8.41 2.29 12.50
N LYS A 48 -7.32 2.67 11.84
CA LYS A 48 -5.99 2.75 12.44
C LYS A 48 -5.64 4.14 12.98
N GLN A 49 -6.55 5.10 12.86
CA GLN A 49 -6.36 6.49 13.30
C GLN A 49 -5.05 7.09 12.77
N LEU A 50 -4.77 6.86 11.49
CA LEU A 50 -3.53 7.33 10.88
C LEU A 50 -3.61 8.84 10.65
N ASN A 51 -2.58 9.56 11.07
CA ASN A 51 -2.38 10.96 10.76
C ASN A 51 -1.51 11.12 9.49
N LEU A 52 -1.88 10.41 8.43
CA LEU A 52 -1.23 10.43 7.12
C LEU A 52 -2.25 10.83 6.07
N THR A 53 -1.81 11.52 5.02
CA THR A 53 -2.61 11.71 3.81
C THR A 53 -2.86 10.38 3.11
N VAL A 54 -3.84 10.34 2.20
CA VAL A 54 -4.13 9.15 1.40
C VAL A 54 -2.90 8.73 0.57
N GLY A 55 -2.20 9.68 -0.04
CA GLY A 55 -0.98 9.41 -0.82
C GLY A 55 0.14 8.81 0.02
N GLU A 56 0.42 9.41 1.18
CA GLU A 56 1.39 8.88 2.16
C GLU A 56 1.02 7.47 2.63
N THR A 57 -0.27 7.24 2.86
CA THR A 57 -0.79 5.92 3.24
C THR A 57 -0.59 4.89 2.12
N ILE A 58 -0.86 5.25 0.87
CA ILE A 58 -0.63 4.37 -0.29
C ILE A 58 0.83 3.96 -0.38
N VAL A 59 1.75 4.93 -0.27
CA VAL A 59 3.21 4.66 -0.31
C VAL A 59 3.60 3.69 0.80
N ALA A 60 3.15 3.94 2.03
CA ALA A 60 3.42 3.07 3.16
C ALA A 60 2.85 1.65 2.98
N LEU A 61 1.63 1.53 2.45
CA LEU A 61 0.97 0.25 2.20
C LEU A 61 1.73 -0.57 1.15
N VAL A 62 2.25 0.08 0.11
CA VAL A 62 3.07 -0.56 -0.93
C VAL A 62 4.41 -1.01 -0.37
N GLU A 63 5.12 -0.13 0.34
CA GLU A 63 6.44 -0.43 0.93
C GLU A 63 6.37 -1.63 1.89
N ILE A 64 5.42 -1.61 2.82
CA ILE A 64 5.24 -2.71 3.78
C ILE A 64 4.79 -3.99 3.07
N GLY A 65 3.96 -3.87 2.02
CA GLY A 65 3.53 -5.00 1.22
C GLY A 65 4.71 -5.70 0.55
N ILE A 66 5.60 -4.94 -0.07
CA ILE A 66 6.82 -5.44 -0.68
C ILE A 66 7.75 -6.06 0.37
N PHE A 67 7.94 -5.40 1.51
CA PHE A 67 8.76 -5.94 2.60
C PHE A 67 8.26 -7.30 3.08
N LYS A 68 6.94 -7.45 3.26
CA LYS A 68 6.31 -8.74 3.63
C LYS A 68 6.52 -9.82 2.58
N MET A 69 6.58 -9.44 1.30
CA MET A 69 6.89 -10.32 0.18
C MET A 69 8.39 -10.61 0.02
N GLY A 70 9.28 -10.15 0.91
CA GLY A 70 10.74 -10.32 0.77
C GLY A 70 11.25 -11.77 0.75
N HIS A 71 10.39 -12.74 1.09
CA HIS A 71 10.67 -14.17 0.99
C HIS A 71 10.35 -14.77 -0.39
N ILE A 72 9.61 -14.04 -1.23
CA ILE A 72 9.24 -14.43 -2.58
C ILE A 72 10.44 -14.18 -3.50
N ARG A 73 10.89 -15.25 -4.14
CA ARG A 73 12.03 -15.30 -5.06
C ARG A 73 11.59 -15.64 -6.48
N GLU A 74 10.45 -16.32 -6.62
CA GLU A 74 9.92 -16.83 -7.88
C GLU A 74 8.44 -16.43 -8.04
N LEU A 75 7.98 -16.28 -9.29
CA LEU A 75 6.62 -15.81 -9.60
C LEU A 75 5.55 -16.78 -9.11
N GLU A 76 5.86 -18.07 -9.12
CA GLU A 76 4.99 -19.16 -8.71
C GLU A 76 4.60 -19.06 -7.24
N GLN A 77 5.52 -18.58 -6.40
CA GLN A 77 5.29 -18.39 -4.95
C GLN A 77 4.29 -17.27 -4.67
N LEU A 78 4.02 -16.41 -5.66
CA LEU A 78 3.05 -15.32 -5.54
C LEU A 78 1.61 -15.84 -5.59
N CYS A 79 1.38 -17.03 -6.14
CA CYS A 79 0.08 -17.70 -6.15
C CYS A 79 -0.30 -18.29 -4.78
N ASP A 80 0.68 -18.51 -3.89
CA ASP A 80 0.49 -19.10 -2.57
C ASP A 80 0.23 -18.04 -1.46
N LEU A 81 0.10 -16.77 -1.85
CA LEU A 81 -0.14 -15.61 -0.97
C LEU A 81 -1.62 -15.40 -0.60
#